data_AF-A0AAW0PP47-F1
#
_entry.id   AF-A0AAW0PP47-F1
#
_cell.length_a   1.000
_cell.length_b   1.000
_cell.length_c   1.000
_cell.angle_alpha   90.00
_cell.angle_beta   90.00
_cell.angle_gamma   90.00
#
_symmetry.space_group_name_H-M   'P 1'
#
loop_
_entity.id
_entity.type
_entity.pdbx_description
1 polymer ?
#
loop_
_entity_poly.entity_id
_entity_poly.type
_entity_poly.pdbx_seq_one_letter_code
_entity_poly.pdbx_strand_id
1 'polypeptide(L)'
;MSELSIVQPVSEAGAERLSGAWVAAYLIVFALMSPLGLGVGLGVMEADLSSGALVQAVLEGLSAGTFVYITFLEILPHELNSPGRQLLKVLFLLLGFCVMAGLTFVG
;
A
#
# COMPACT_ATOMS: atom_id res chain seq x y z
N MET A 1 -26.65 -33.40 36.81
CA MET A 1 -25.32 -33.99 36.58
C MET A 1 -25.27 -34.48 35.13
N SER A 2 -25.35 -33.56 34.16
CA SER A 2 -25.42 -33.88 32.72
C SER A 2 -25.42 -32.63 31.81
N GLU A 3 -24.72 -31.55 32.17
CA GLU A 3 -24.66 -30.30 31.37
C GLU A 3 -23.23 -29.71 31.42
N LEU A 4 -22.20 -30.57 31.40
CA LEU A 4 -20.79 -30.12 31.47
C LEU A 4 -19.91 -30.75 30.38
N SER A 5 -20.47 -31.00 29.19
CA SER A 5 -19.73 -31.53 28.03
C SER A 5 -19.82 -30.70 26.74
N ILE A 6 -20.51 -29.55 26.73
CA ILE A 6 -20.71 -28.74 25.50
C ILE A 6 -19.83 -27.50 25.37
N VAL A 7 -19.04 -27.14 26.39
CA VAL A 7 -18.04 -26.08 26.22
C VAL A 7 -16.68 -26.72 25.92
N GLN A 8 -16.56 -27.26 24.71
CA GLN A 8 -15.25 -27.48 24.10
C GLN A 8 -14.54 -26.11 24.04
N PRO A 9 -13.28 -26.00 24.46
CA PRO A 9 -12.58 -24.73 24.40
C PRO A 9 -12.32 -24.41 22.93
N VAL A 10 -12.78 -23.26 22.46
CA VAL A 10 -12.28 -22.60 21.24
C VAL A 10 -10.84 -22.08 21.49
N SER A 11 -9.98 -22.96 22.00
CA SER A 11 -8.59 -22.74 22.37
C SER A 11 -7.65 -23.51 21.44
N GLU A 12 -8.07 -23.72 20.19
CA GLU A 12 -7.23 -24.29 19.12
C GLU A 12 -7.46 -23.58 17.76
N ALA A 13 -7.84 -22.30 17.77
CA ALA A 13 -7.63 -21.46 16.59
C ALA A 13 -6.13 -21.13 16.55
N GLY A 14 -5.39 -21.99 15.82
CA GLY A 14 -3.95 -21.93 15.68
C GLY A 14 -3.44 -20.51 15.52
N ALA A 15 -2.65 -20.07 16.50
CA ALA A 15 -1.72 -18.99 16.30
C ALA A 15 -0.72 -19.46 15.23
N GLU A 16 -1.06 -19.27 13.96
CA GLU A 16 -0.12 -19.28 12.85
C GLU A 16 0.88 -18.14 13.10
N ARG A 17 1.85 -18.41 13.97
CA ARG A 17 3.05 -17.61 14.11
C ARG A 17 3.79 -17.81 12.79
N LEU A 18 3.45 -17.00 11.79
CA LEU A 18 4.25 -16.82 10.58
C LEU A 18 5.71 -16.76 11.04
N SER A 19 6.49 -17.78 10.67
CA SER A 19 7.88 -17.85 11.12
C SER A 19 8.58 -16.57 10.65
N GLY A 20 9.48 -16.02 11.45
CA GLY A 20 10.18 -14.78 11.10
C GLY A 20 10.85 -14.85 9.72
N ALA A 21 11.20 -16.05 9.26
CA ALA A 21 11.71 -16.31 7.92
C ALA A 21 10.70 -15.95 6.81
N TRP A 22 9.41 -16.27 6.97
CA TRP A 22 8.37 -15.92 6.00
C TRP A 22 8.13 -14.41 5.95
N VAL A 23 8.08 -13.74 7.10
CA VAL A 23 7.96 -12.28 7.17
C VAL A 23 9.16 -11.61 6.50
N ALA A 24 10.38 -12.09 6.77
CA ALA A 24 11.59 -11.60 6.12
C ALA A 24 11.55 -11.82 4.60
N ALA A 25 11.10 -12.97 4.13
CA ALA A 25 10.94 -13.25 2.70
C ALA A 25 9.95 -12.27 2.03
N TYR A 26 8.78 -12.01 2.64
CA TYR A 26 7.81 -11.05 2.12
C TYR A 26 8.37 -9.62 2.07
N LEU A 27 9.09 -9.20 3.10
CA LEU A 27 9.73 -7.88 3.13
C LEU A 27 10.80 -7.73 2.05
N ILE A 28 11.58 -8.78 1.79
CA ILE A 28 12.57 -8.78 0.71
C ILE A 28 11.86 -8.64 -0.64
N VAL A 29 10.81 -9.42 -0.90
CA VAL A 29 10.05 -9.32 -2.15
C VAL A 29 9.44 -7.93 -2.32
N PHE A 30 8.84 -7.39 -1.25
CA PHE A 30 8.27 -6.04 -1.25
C PHE A 30 9.33 -4.96 -1.51
N ALA A 31 10.48 -5.06 -0.84
CA ALA A 31 11.59 -4.12 -1.03
C ALA A 31 12.14 -4.18 -2.45
N LEU A 32 12.19 -5.37 -3.09
CA LEU A 32 12.65 -5.55 -4.46
C LEU A 32 11.69 -4.99 -5.51
N MET A 33 10.40 -4.80 -5.20
CA MET A 33 9.45 -4.18 -6.14
C MET A 33 9.84 -2.74 -6.51
N SER A 34 10.39 -1.98 -5.55
CA SER A 34 10.82 -0.58 -5.80
C SER A 34 12.00 -0.45 -6.78
N PRO A 35 13.16 -1.12 -6.57
CA PRO A 35 14.25 -1.08 -7.53
C PRO A 35 13.90 -1.73 -8.86
N LEU A 36 13.01 -2.74 -8.89
CA LEU A 36 12.50 -3.30 -10.14
C LEU A 36 11.67 -2.28 -10.91
N GLY A 37 10.72 -1.60 -10.26
CA GLY A 37 9.92 -0.54 -10.88
C GLY A 37 10.79 0.60 -11.43
N LEU A 38 11.80 1.02 -10.65
CA LEU A 38 12.75 2.04 -11.08
C LEU A 38 13.59 1.56 -12.27
N GLY A 39 14.09 0.31 -12.24
CA GLY A 39 14.87 -0.26 -13.33
C GLY A 39 14.09 -0.34 -14.65
N VAL A 40 12.82 -0.72 -14.59
CA VAL A 40 11.91 -0.71 -15.76
C VAL A 40 11.69 0.73 -16.25
N GLY A 41 11.44 1.67 -15.34
CA GLY A 41 11.25 3.09 -15.69
C GLY A 41 12.46 3.68 -16.42
N LEU A 42 13.67 3.41 -15.92
CA LEU A 42 14.93 3.86 -16.55
C LEU A 42 15.17 3.17 -17.90
N GLY A 43 14.91 1.87 -18.02
CA GLY A 43 15.06 1.16 -19.29
C GLY A 43 14.13 1.66 -20.39
N VAL A 44 12.92 2.12 -20.05
CA VAL A 44 11.99 2.76 -20.99
C VAL A 44 12.47 4.16 -21.39
N MET A 45 13.11 4.90 -20.48
CA MET A 45 13.71 6.21 -20.76
C MET A 45 14.92 6.14 -21.70
N GLU A 46 15.78 5.13 -21.53
CA GLU A 46 17.01 4.98 -22.33
C GLU A 46 16.77 4.37 -23.73
N ALA A 47 15.63 3.73 -23.94
CA ALA A 47 15.24 3.28 -25.27
C ALA A 47 14.97 4.52 -26.12
N ASP A 48 15.95 4.92 -26.95
CA ASP A 48 15.98 6.06 -27.90
C ASP A 48 14.95 5.91 -29.04
N LEU A 49 13.72 5.60 -28.65
CA LEU A 49 12.53 5.46 -29.47
C LEU A 49 11.79 6.78 -29.34
N SER A 50 11.36 7.34 -30.48
CA SER A 50 10.47 8.52 -30.48
C SER A 50 9.22 8.38 -29.60
N SER A 51 8.83 7.14 -29.28
CA SER A 51 7.68 6.78 -28.44
C SER A 51 8.01 6.57 -26.96
N GLY A 52 9.28 6.57 -26.53
CA GLY A 52 9.69 6.24 -25.16
C GLY A 52 9.01 7.13 -24.10
N ALA A 53 8.94 8.43 -24.37
CA ALA A 53 8.26 9.39 -23.49
C ALA A 53 6.75 9.13 -23.34
N LEU A 54 6.07 8.69 -24.41
CA LEU A 54 4.65 8.34 -24.35
C LEU A 54 4.44 7.06 -23.53
N VAL A 55 5.30 6.05 -23.72
CA VAL A 55 5.23 4.81 -22.95
C VAL A 55 5.47 5.10 -21.47
N GLN A 56 6.49 5.90 -21.15
CA GLN A 56 6.75 6.33 -19.77
C GLN A 56 5.55 7.07 -19.18
N ALA A 57 5.01 8.06 -19.88
CA ALA A 57 3.87 8.84 -19.39
C ALA A 57 2.63 7.95 -19.13
N VAL A 58 2.39 6.94 -19.98
CA VAL A 58 1.31 5.96 -19.77
C VAL A 58 1.60 5.07 -18.58
N LEU A 59 2.82 4.54 -18.44
CA LEU A 59 3.18 3.67 -17.32
C LEU A 59 3.15 4.40 -15.97
N GLU A 60 3.67 5.62 -15.94
CA GLU A 60 3.63 6.51 -14.77
C GLU A 60 2.20 6.91 -14.44
N GLY A 61 1.40 7.29 -15.45
CA GLY A 61 -0.01 7.61 -15.29
C GLY A 61 -0.85 6.43 -14.79
N LEU A 62 -0.58 5.21 -15.27
CA LEU A 62 -1.23 3.99 -14.77
C LEU A 62 -0.83 3.70 -13.32
N SER A 63 0.46 3.80 -12.99
CA SER A 63 0.96 3.60 -11.63
C SER A 63 0.36 4.61 -10.64
N ALA A 64 0.40 5.90 -10.99
CA ALA A 64 -0.22 6.97 -10.22
C ALA A 64 -1.74 6.79 -10.12
N GLY A 65 -2.40 6.39 -11.20
CA GLY A 65 -3.84 6.13 -11.26
C GLY A 65 -4.28 4.99 -10.32
N THR A 66 -3.55 3.88 -10.30
CA THR A 66 -3.82 2.77 -9.36
C THR A 66 -3.63 3.22 -7.91
N PHE A 67 -2.57 3.99 -7.63
CA PHE A 67 -2.35 4.52 -6.29
C PHE A 67 -3.49 5.44 -5.83
N VAL A 68 -3.97 6.33 -6.70
CA VAL A 68 -5.12 7.21 -6.41
C VAL A 68 -6.40 6.40 -6.22
N TYR A 69 -6.67 5.40 -7.07
CA TYR A 69 -7.85 4.53 -6.93
C TYR A 69 -7.85 3.81 -5.58
N ILE A 70 -6.77 3.09 -5.26
CA ILE A 70 -6.61 2.34 -4.02
C ILE A 70 -6.73 3.30 -2.82
N THR A 71 -6.04 4.44 -2.85
CA THR A 71 -6.08 5.41 -1.74
C THR A 71 -7.47 5.99 -1.52
N PHE A 72 -8.14 6.53 -2.55
CA PHE A 72 -9.39 7.29 -2.37
C PHE A 72 -10.67 6.44 -2.37
N LEU A 73 -10.63 5.24 -2.93
CA LEU A 73 -11.82 4.40 -3.08
C LEU A 73 -11.76 3.12 -2.25
N GLU A 74 -10.56 2.65 -1.89
CA GLU A 74 -10.41 1.49 -1.01
C GLU A 74 -10.04 1.92 0.41
N ILE A 75 -8.86 2.51 0.61
CA ILE A 75 -8.34 2.81 1.97
C ILE A 75 -9.10 3.97 2.61
N LEU A 76 -9.17 5.14 1.98
CA LEU A 76 -9.69 6.36 2.58
C LEU A 76 -11.16 6.21 3.05
N PRO A 77 -12.10 5.69 2.24
CA PRO A 77 -13.48 5.52 2.70
C PRO A 77 -13.57 4.45 3.77
N HIS A 78 -12.79 3.36 3.68
CA HIS A 78 -12.75 2.34 4.72
C HIS A 78 -12.28 2.92 6.06
N GLU A 79 -11.23 3.75 6.05
CA GLU A 79 -10.69 4.39 7.24
C GLU A 79 -11.60 5.49 7.79
N LEU A 80 -12.25 6.28 6.94
CA LEU A 80 -13.16 7.33 7.40
C LEU A 80 -14.52 6.79 7.88
N ASN A 81 -14.98 5.66 7.35
CA ASN A 81 -16.23 5.03 7.79
C ASN A 81 -16.07 4.26 9.12
N SER A 82 -14.83 3.96 9.53
CA SER A 82 -14.53 3.33 10.81
C SER A 82 -14.84 4.25 12.00
N PRO A 83 -15.54 3.75 13.06
CA PRO A 83 -15.97 4.58 14.19
C PRO A 83 -14.78 5.20 14.94
N GLY A 84 -14.77 6.53 15.08
CA GLY A 84 -13.69 7.29 15.72
C GLY A 84 -13.65 8.77 15.35
N ARG A 85 -12.54 9.45 15.64
CA ARG A 85 -12.33 10.88 15.37
C ARG A 85 -12.01 11.16 13.89
N GLN A 86 -13.04 11.15 13.04
CA GLN A 86 -12.92 11.34 11.58
C GLN A 86 -12.21 12.64 11.18
N LEU A 87 -12.51 13.76 11.84
CA LEU A 87 -11.85 15.05 11.55
C LEU A 87 -10.33 14.99 11.76
N LEU A 88 -9.85 14.23 12.75
CA LEU A 88 -8.42 14.07 12.98
C LEU A 88 -7.76 13.27 11.85
N LYS A 89 -8.42 12.22 11.34
CA LYS A 89 -7.95 11.43 10.20
C LYS A 89 -7.81 12.29 8.95
N VAL A 90 -8.82 13.10 8.65
CA VAL A 90 -8.79 14.03 7.51
C VAL A 90 -7.71 15.10 7.69
N LEU A 91 -7.54 15.63 8.90
CA LEU A 91 -6.48 16.61 9.18
C LEU A 91 -5.07 16.02 8.97
N PHE A 92 -4.83 14.79 9.43
CA PHE A 92 -3.56 14.08 9.19
C PHE A 92 -3.35 13.74 7.71
N LEU A 93 -4.40 13.35 6.98
CA LEU A 93 -4.36 13.14 5.54
C LEU A 93 -3.95 14.42 4.80
N LEU A 94 -4.64 15.53 5.11
CA LEU A 94 -4.37 16.83 4.50
C LEU A 94 -2.96 17.31 4.85
N LEU A 95 -2.52 17.12 6.10
CA LEU A 95 -1.17 17.44 6.54
C LEU A 95 -0.12 16.67 5.72
N GLY A 96 -0.30 15.36 5.55
CA GLY A 96 0.61 14.53 4.74
C GLY A 96 0.66 14.99 3.27
N PHE A 97 -0.51 15.30 2.69
CA PHE A 97 -0.59 15.85 1.34
C PHE A 97 0.12 17.21 1.22
N CYS A 98 -0.12 18.13 2.15
CA CYS A 98 0.53 19.45 2.18
C CYS A 98 2.04 19.35 2.33
N VAL A 99 2.55 18.42 3.15
CA VAL A 99 4.00 18.18 3.28
C VAL A 99 4.60 17.70 1.95
N MET A 100 3.96 16.72 1.29
CA MET A 100 4.42 16.23 -0.02
C MET A 100 4.37 17.33 -1.09
N ALA A 101 3.28 18.08 -1.17
CA ALA A 101 3.12 19.20 -2.11
C ALA A 101 4.12 20.33 -1.84
N GLY A 102 4.39 20.62 -0.56
CA GLY A 102 5.42 21.57 -0.16
C GLY A 102 6.82 21.12 -0.57
N LEU A 103 7.13 19.84 -0.39
CA LEU A 103 8.42 19.28 -0.79
C LEU A 103 8.64 19.37 -2.31
N THR A 104 7.61 19.13 -3.12
CA THR A 104 7.69 19.27 -4.59
C THR A 104 7.86 20.71 -5.06
N PHE A 105 7.49 21.71 -4.25
CA PHE A 105 7.65 23.13 -4.59
C PHE A 105 9.00 23.71 -4.15
N VAL A 106 9.63 23.09 -3.14
CA VAL A 106 10.93 23.52 -2.60
C VAL A 106 12.11 22.94 -3.39
N GLY A 107 11.88 21.89 -4.18
CA GLY A 107 12.85 21.34 -5.14
C GLY A 107 12.75 22.01 -6.51
#